data_AF-A0A7X0FJ55-F1
#
_entry.id   AF-A0A7X0FJ55-F1
#
_cell.length_a   1.000
_cell.length_b   1.000
_cell.length_c   1.000
_cell.angle_alpha   90.00
_cell.angle_beta   90.00
_cell.angle_gamma   90.00
#
_symmetry.space_group_name_H-M   'P 1'
#
loop_
_entity.id
_entity.type
_entity.pdbx_description
1 polymer ?
#
loop_
_entity_poly.entity_id
_entity_poly.type
_entity_poly.pdbx_seq_one_letter_code
_entity_poly.pdbx_strand_id
1 'polypeptide(L)'
;MSDKDWELGQTSKHYETGGRGASTVSSGVDDPGGVSYGSYQMTSQTTTREGKVINGGTVAAFVKDSKYSDDFAGLKPGSDAFSAKWKELAKTDPSFGQEQHDYIKRTHFDKLVDRLKDKGLDLSDRGPAVQDAMWSTAVQYGPGSDKKPGGSGVFLRAMEEKFGKQADLSKISDKEIVSAVQDYKAEHVKELFPRVHKQKTLDSLQNRAENEKADLLKLADLGKTVAKPGEQRDGHTAPKPQDGHREPAAHGGVLARNAQGEAVKGLQEKLATLGYLEAKDAIGTYGPKTEAAVEKFQQDQHLKGVDGKAGPETLAAIERSVQRQQGVEQLRRDNPLFDQAVAQLEKQGRNGGYGDRESMQRAAGQLAFEAKVSGMSRIDDLVASTDGRGMIAVQRNPENAHDVHRAYVDRQQAATVPLEQSQQQLAAETQRQAQERQVQDQQRTQTQAQTPGR
;
A
#
# COMPACT_ATOMS: atom_id res chain seq x y z
N MET A 1 18.74 -9.25 -0.93
CA MET A 1 17.92 -10.48 -1.09
C MET A 1 18.80 -11.46 -1.84
N SER A 2 18.92 -12.68 -1.33
CA SER A 2 19.72 -13.71 -2.03
C SER A 2 18.89 -14.34 -3.14
N ASP A 3 19.50 -14.93 -4.17
CA ASP A 3 18.78 -15.72 -5.21
C ASP A 3 17.88 -16.83 -4.61
N LYS A 4 18.04 -17.16 -3.32
CA LYS A 4 17.20 -18.13 -2.60
C LYS A 4 15.83 -17.60 -2.14
N ASP A 5 15.58 -16.30 -2.24
CA ASP A 5 14.33 -15.66 -1.76
C ASP A 5 13.46 -15.09 -2.91
N TRP A 6 13.83 -15.34 -4.17
CA TRP A 6 13.09 -14.87 -5.35
C TRP A 6 12.01 -15.87 -5.78
N GLU A 7 10.77 -15.39 -5.92
CA GLU A 7 9.64 -16.15 -6.49
C GLU A 7 9.34 -15.60 -7.89
N LEU A 8 9.21 -16.48 -8.89
CA LEU A 8 8.91 -16.08 -10.26
C LEU A 8 7.61 -15.25 -10.31
N GLY A 9 7.64 -14.10 -10.99
CA GLY A 9 6.50 -13.20 -11.09
C GLY A 9 6.28 -12.30 -9.87
N GLN A 10 7.22 -12.29 -8.90
CA GLN A 10 7.12 -11.42 -7.72
C GLN A 10 7.03 -9.92 -8.08
N THR A 11 7.77 -9.47 -9.10
CA THR A 11 7.84 -8.06 -9.49
C THR A 11 6.51 -7.56 -10.06
N SER A 12 5.71 -8.43 -10.68
CA SER A 12 4.41 -8.06 -11.23
C SER A 12 3.22 -8.51 -10.37
N LYS A 13 3.48 -9.21 -9.26
CA LYS A 13 2.46 -9.75 -8.35
C LYS A 13 1.44 -8.70 -7.90
N HIS A 14 1.85 -7.47 -7.60
CA HIS A 14 0.93 -6.39 -7.22
C HIS A 14 0.10 -5.87 -8.40
N TYR A 15 0.62 -5.91 -9.63
CA TYR A 15 -0.14 -5.54 -10.83
C TYR A 15 -1.10 -6.62 -11.30
N GLU A 16 -0.76 -7.89 -11.07
CA GLU A 16 -1.52 -9.05 -11.55
C GLU A 16 -2.58 -9.49 -10.56
N THR A 17 -2.24 -9.50 -9.26
CA THR A 17 -3.18 -9.92 -8.22
C THR A 17 -3.89 -8.73 -7.59
N GLY A 18 -3.31 -7.53 -7.61
CA GLY A 18 -3.84 -6.38 -6.85
C GLY A 18 -3.88 -6.63 -5.34
N GLY A 19 -3.02 -7.52 -4.82
CA GLY A 19 -3.05 -7.97 -3.42
C GLY A 19 -4.15 -9.00 -3.11
N ARG A 20 -4.85 -9.52 -4.13
CA ARG A 20 -5.88 -10.56 -3.98
C ARG A 20 -5.22 -11.90 -3.65
N GLY A 21 -5.80 -12.60 -2.67
CA GLY A 21 -5.39 -13.94 -2.27
C GLY A 21 -6.12 -15.04 -3.05
N ALA A 22 -5.67 -16.28 -2.88
CA ALA A 22 -6.23 -17.46 -3.53
C ALA A 22 -7.74 -17.65 -3.30
N SER A 23 -8.28 -17.07 -2.23
CA SER A 23 -9.69 -17.12 -1.82
C SER A 23 -10.58 -16.03 -2.44
N THR A 24 -10.02 -15.08 -3.20
CA THR A 24 -10.80 -13.98 -3.76
C THR A 24 -11.81 -14.48 -4.79
N VAL A 25 -13.08 -14.12 -4.59
CA VAL A 25 -14.18 -14.40 -5.52
C VAL A 25 -14.98 -13.10 -5.70
N SER A 26 -15.14 -12.61 -6.93
CA SER A 26 -15.93 -11.42 -7.22
C SER A 26 -17.45 -11.71 -7.13
N SER A 27 -18.28 -10.67 -7.08
CA SER A 27 -19.74 -10.84 -7.11
C SER A 27 -20.26 -11.16 -8.52
N GLY A 28 -19.53 -10.81 -9.58
CA GLY A 28 -19.92 -11.02 -10.99
C GLY A 28 -21.14 -10.19 -11.44
N VAL A 29 -21.57 -9.21 -10.66
CA VAL A 29 -22.71 -8.32 -10.98
C VAL A 29 -22.25 -7.31 -12.04
N ASP A 30 -22.97 -7.24 -13.16
CA ASP A 30 -22.73 -6.39 -14.33
C ASP A 30 -21.43 -6.64 -15.14
N ASP A 31 -20.73 -7.76 -14.88
CA ASP A 31 -19.52 -8.15 -15.62
C ASP A 31 -19.81 -9.22 -16.70
N PRO A 32 -19.43 -9.00 -17.98
CA PRO A 32 -19.60 -9.99 -19.05
C PRO A 32 -18.85 -11.31 -18.83
N GLY A 33 -17.87 -11.33 -17.91
CA GLY A 33 -17.09 -12.50 -17.52
C GLY A 33 -17.71 -13.31 -16.37
N GLY A 34 -18.83 -12.86 -15.80
CA GLY A 34 -19.43 -13.45 -14.61
C GLY A 34 -18.52 -13.35 -13.39
N VAL A 35 -18.66 -14.29 -12.46
CA VAL A 35 -17.82 -14.40 -11.26
C VAL A 35 -16.37 -14.71 -11.63
N SER A 36 -15.42 -14.01 -11.00
CA SER A 36 -13.97 -14.18 -11.16
C SER A 36 -13.32 -14.74 -9.90
N TYR A 37 -12.38 -15.66 -10.07
CA TYR A 37 -11.83 -16.51 -9.00
C TYR A 37 -10.31 -16.41 -8.85
N GLY A 38 -9.85 -16.43 -7.61
CA GLY A 38 -8.45 -16.54 -7.25
C GLY A 38 -7.64 -15.26 -7.44
N SER A 39 -6.34 -15.40 -7.16
CA SER A 39 -5.37 -14.28 -7.22
C SER A 39 -5.27 -13.67 -8.61
N TYR A 40 -5.45 -14.49 -9.66
CA TYR A 40 -5.38 -14.08 -11.07
C TYR A 40 -6.74 -13.77 -11.70
N GLN A 41 -7.82 -13.72 -10.91
CA GLN A 41 -9.18 -13.37 -11.35
C GLN A 41 -9.67 -14.15 -12.59
N MET A 42 -9.59 -15.47 -12.52
CA MET A 42 -10.06 -16.37 -13.58
C MET A 42 -11.59 -16.34 -13.69
N THR A 43 -12.12 -16.07 -14.88
CA THR A 43 -13.55 -15.81 -15.10
C THR A 43 -14.36 -17.11 -15.24
N SER A 44 -15.59 -17.11 -14.75
CA SER A 44 -16.56 -18.20 -14.93
C SER A 44 -17.18 -18.25 -16.31
N GLN A 45 -17.20 -17.12 -17.01
CA GLN A 45 -17.81 -16.98 -18.32
C GLN A 45 -16.82 -16.44 -19.35
N THR A 46 -17.09 -16.77 -20.60
CA THR A 46 -16.45 -16.16 -21.78
C THR A 46 -17.51 -15.84 -22.81
N THR A 47 -17.31 -14.79 -23.60
CA THR A 47 -18.25 -14.36 -24.63
C THR A 47 -17.65 -14.64 -25.99
N THR A 48 -18.39 -15.35 -26.85
CA THR A 48 -17.94 -15.60 -28.23
C THR A 48 -17.94 -14.31 -29.05
N ARG A 49 -17.32 -14.36 -30.23
CA ARG A 49 -17.29 -13.23 -31.16
C ARG A 49 -18.69 -12.79 -31.60
N GLU A 50 -19.65 -13.70 -31.57
CA GLU A 50 -21.06 -13.51 -31.88
C GLU A 50 -21.89 -13.00 -30.68
N GLY A 51 -21.24 -12.72 -29.54
CA GLY A 51 -21.91 -12.19 -28.35
C GLY A 51 -22.56 -13.25 -27.46
N LYS A 52 -22.37 -14.55 -27.75
CA LYS A 52 -22.95 -15.63 -26.94
C LYS A 52 -22.11 -15.85 -25.68
N VAL A 53 -22.74 -15.78 -24.52
CA VAL A 53 -22.10 -16.12 -23.24
C VAL A 53 -22.01 -17.64 -23.08
N ILE A 54 -20.81 -18.14 -22.81
CA ILE A 54 -20.51 -19.54 -22.52
C ILE A 54 -20.06 -19.64 -21.07
N ASN A 55 -20.73 -20.50 -20.30
CA ASN A 55 -20.28 -20.89 -18.96
C ASN A 55 -19.13 -21.90 -19.08
N GLY A 56 -18.07 -21.70 -18.31
CA GLY A 56 -16.84 -22.50 -18.40
C GLY A 56 -15.61 -21.70 -18.85
N GLY A 57 -15.52 -20.43 -18.44
CA GLY A 57 -14.39 -19.53 -18.73
C GLY A 57 -13.03 -20.02 -18.20
N THR A 58 -12.10 -19.11 -17.96
CA THR A 58 -10.72 -19.50 -17.61
C THR A 58 -10.63 -20.29 -16.31
N VAL A 59 -11.59 -20.13 -15.38
CA VAL A 59 -11.64 -20.90 -14.14
C VAL A 59 -11.94 -22.38 -14.37
N ALA A 60 -12.74 -22.72 -15.38
CA ALA A 60 -13.04 -24.12 -15.69
C ALA A 60 -11.83 -24.82 -16.34
N ALA A 61 -11.08 -24.08 -17.16
CA ALA A 61 -9.82 -24.58 -17.71
C ALA A 61 -8.80 -24.85 -16.60
N PHE A 62 -8.68 -23.95 -15.62
CA PHE A 62 -7.86 -24.16 -14.42
C PHE A 62 -8.29 -25.43 -13.67
N VAL A 63 -9.57 -25.53 -13.29
CA VAL A 63 -10.07 -26.68 -12.52
C VAL A 63 -9.76 -27.99 -13.25
N LYS A 64 -10.03 -28.04 -14.56
CA LYS A 64 -9.79 -29.22 -15.39
C LYS A 64 -8.31 -29.62 -15.46
N ASP A 65 -7.41 -28.65 -15.52
CA ASP A 65 -5.96 -28.86 -15.60
C ASP A 65 -5.28 -29.01 -14.22
N SER A 66 -6.06 -28.83 -13.14
CA SER A 66 -5.57 -28.91 -11.77
C SER A 66 -5.88 -30.27 -11.13
N LYS A 67 -5.15 -30.57 -10.05
CA LYS A 67 -5.45 -31.71 -9.18
C LYS A 67 -6.81 -31.64 -8.47
N TYR A 68 -7.49 -30.49 -8.50
CA TYR A 68 -8.80 -30.26 -7.86
C TYR A 68 -9.98 -30.55 -8.80
N SER A 69 -9.75 -31.15 -9.97
CA SER A 69 -10.82 -31.44 -10.93
C SER A 69 -11.99 -32.24 -10.32
N ASP A 70 -11.69 -33.24 -9.50
CA ASP A 70 -12.68 -34.06 -8.80
C ASP A 70 -13.43 -33.29 -7.70
N ASP A 71 -12.76 -32.37 -7.00
CA ASP A 71 -13.38 -31.51 -5.98
C ASP A 71 -14.49 -30.60 -6.54
N PHE A 72 -14.40 -30.25 -7.82
CA PHE A 72 -15.36 -29.42 -8.52
C PHE A 72 -16.29 -30.24 -9.45
N ALA A 73 -16.25 -31.56 -9.41
CA ALA A 73 -17.08 -32.41 -10.25
C ALA A 73 -18.58 -32.12 -10.06
N GLY A 74 -19.27 -31.85 -11.15
CA GLY A 74 -20.70 -31.49 -11.14
C GLY A 74 -21.01 -30.06 -10.68
N LEU A 75 -20.01 -29.28 -10.23
CA LEU A 75 -20.20 -27.88 -9.85
C LEU A 75 -20.07 -26.97 -11.07
N LYS A 76 -21.03 -26.05 -11.22
CA LYS A 76 -21.04 -25.10 -12.34
C LYS A 76 -20.19 -23.87 -12.01
N PRO A 77 -19.18 -23.50 -12.82
CA PRO A 77 -18.44 -22.25 -12.68
C PRO A 77 -19.38 -21.04 -12.57
N GLY A 78 -19.15 -20.17 -11.59
CA GLY A 78 -19.99 -19.00 -11.32
C GLY A 78 -21.19 -19.26 -10.42
N SER A 79 -21.47 -20.50 -10.03
CA SER A 79 -22.54 -20.81 -9.06
C SER A 79 -22.10 -20.59 -7.61
N ASP A 80 -23.07 -20.46 -6.71
CA ASP A 80 -22.83 -20.36 -5.27
C ASP A 80 -22.09 -21.60 -4.73
N ALA A 81 -22.48 -22.79 -5.17
CA ALA A 81 -21.84 -24.05 -4.76
C ALA A 81 -20.38 -24.12 -5.20
N PHE A 82 -20.09 -23.74 -6.45
CA PHE A 82 -18.71 -23.64 -6.96
C PHE A 82 -17.90 -22.61 -6.16
N SER A 83 -18.50 -21.46 -5.86
CA SER A 83 -17.85 -20.39 -5.11
C SER A 83 -17.59 -20.73 -3.64
N ALA A 84 -18.50 -21.48 -3.02
CA ALA A 84 -18.30 -22.02 -1.67
C ALA A 84 -17.15 -23.01 -1.64
N LYS A 85 -17.12 -23.98 -2.57
CA LYS A 85 -16.04 -24.97 -2.67
C LYS A 85 -14.67 -24.31 -2.94
N TRP A 86 -14.64 -23.27 -3.78
CA TRP A 86 -13.42 -22.48 -4.02
C TRP A 86 -12.88 -21.83 -2.74
N LYS A 87 -13.75 -21.16 -1.97
CA LYS A 87 -13.38 -20.51 -0.70
C LYS A 87 -12.96 -21.52 0.36
N GLU A 88 -13.60 -22.69 0.38
CA GLU A 88 -13.23 -23.81 1.24
C GLU A 88 -11.80 -24.26 0.95
N LEU A 89 -11.49 -24.66 -0.28
CA LEU A 89 -10.15 -25.13 -0.68
C LEU A 89 -9.07 -24.07 -0.41
N ALA A 90 -9.36 -22.80 -0.70
CA ALA A 90 -8.43 -21.71 -0.40
C ALA A 90 -8.15 -21.51 1.10
N LYS A 91 -9.02 -22.01 1.97
CA LYS A 91 -8.86 -21.97 3.43
C LYS A 91 -8.25 -23.26 3.98
N THR A 92 -8.61 -24.41 3.42
CA THR A 92 -8.29 -25.73 3.97
C THR A 92 -7.06 -26.38 3.36
N ASP A 93 -6.72 -26.05 2.11
CA ASP A 93 -5.53 -26.56 1.41
C ASP A 93 -4.54 -25.40 1.13
N PRO A 94 -3.43 -25.32 1.90
CA PRO A 94 -2.38 -24.32 1.66
C PRO A 94 -1.78 -24.36 0.25
N SER A 95 -1.85 -25.49 -0.45
CA SER A 95 -1.32 -25.64 -1.81
C SER A 95 -2.26 -25.11 -2.90
N PHE A 96 -3.50 -24.72 -2.57
CA PHE A 96 -4.46 -24.22 -3.54
C PHE A 96 -4.00 -22.90 -4.19
N GLY A 97 -3.36 -22.02 -3.41
CA GLY A 97 -2.76 -20.79 -3.94
C GLY A 97 -1.57 -21.05 -4.86
N GLN A 98 -0.73 -22.03 -4.51
CA GLN A 98 0.42 -22.41 -5.34
C GLN A 98 -0.02 -23.02 -6.67
N GLU A 99 -1.03 -23.90 -6.68
CA GLU A 99 -1.53 -24.49 -7.93
C GLU A 99 -2.10 -23.42 -8.89
N GLN A 100 -2.73 -22.37 -8.36
CA GLN A 100 -3.17 -21.23 -9.19
C GLN A 100 -1.98 -20.54 -9.87
N HIS A 101 -0.90 -20.31 -9.12
CA HIS A 101 0.33 -19.74 -9.65
C HIS A 101 0.99 -20.67 -10.69
N ASP A 102 1.13 -21.95 -10.36
CA ASP A 102 1.74 -22.97 -11.24
C ASP A 102 0.95 -23.16 -12.54
N TYR A 103 -0.39 -23.08 -12.48
CA TYR A 103 -1.21 -23.10 -13.68
C TYR A 103 -0.94 -21.90 -14.60
N ILE A 104 -0.81 -20.69 -14.05
CA ILE A 104 -0.44 -19.50 -14.84
C ILE A 104 0.96 -19.66 -15.42
N LYS A 105 1.91 -20.22 -14.66
CA LYS A 105 3.25 -20.56 -15.17
C LYS A 105 3.17 -21.46 -16.41
N ARG A 106 2.49 -22.61 -16.31
CA ARG A 106 2.37 -23.59 -17.42
C ARG A 106 1.66 -23.02 -18.64
N THR A 107 0.62 -22.22 -18.42
CA THR A 107 -0.27 -21.77 -19.51
C THR A 107 0.15 -20.47 -20.17
N HIS A 108 0.96 -19.65 -19.49
CA HIS A 108 1.41 -18.34 -19.98
C HIS A 108 2.93 -18.28 -20.07
N PHE A 109 3.63 -18.38 -18.94
CA PHE A 109 5.08 -18.17 -18.89
C PHE A 109 5.84 -19.22 -19.70
N ASP A 110 5.63 -20.52 -19.43
CA ASP A 110 6.34 -21.61 -20.12
C ASP A 110 6.07 -21.58 -21.63
N LYS A 111 4.81 -21.30 -22.02
CA LYS A 111 4.47 -21.13 -23.45
C LYS A 111 5.11 -19.90 -24.08
N LEU A 112 5.38 -18.84 -23.32
CA LEU A 112 6.12 -17.69 -23.83
C LEU A 112 7.60 -18.06 -24.03
N VAL A 113 8.21 -18.73 -23.06
CA VAL A 113 9.59 -19.23 -23.13
C VAL A 113 9.78 -20.07 -24.38
N ASP A 114 8.95 -21.10 -24.58
CA ASP A 114 9.01 -22.00 -25.73
C ASP A 114 8.91 -21.23 -27.05
N ARG A 115 7.97 -20.29 -27.15
CA ARG A 115 7.76 -19.48 -28.35
C ARG A 115 8.93 -18.56 -28.69
N LEU A 116 9.58 -17.99 -27.67
CA LEU A 116 10.74 -17.14 -27.89
C LEU A 116 11.93 -17.99 -28.35
N LYS A 117 12.14 -19.14 -27.73
CA LYS A 117 13.16 -20.12 -28.11
C LYS A 117 12.97 -20.61 -29.55
N ASP A 118 11.74 -21.00 -29.93
CA ASP A 118 11.40 -21.42 -31.30
C ASP A 118 11.69 -20.34 -32.35
N LYS A 119 11.66 -19.07 -31.94
CA LYS A 119 11.93 -17.90 -32.79
C LYS A 119 13.37 -17.39 -32.67
N GLY A 120 14.26 -18.16 -32.03
CA GLY A 120 15.68 -17.86 -31.92
C GLY A 120 16.06 -16.87 -30.82
N LEU A 121 15.15 -16.55 -29.90
CA LEU A 121 15.40 -15.71 -28.72
C LEU A 121 15.34 -16.57 -27.46
N ASP A 122 16.42 -17.28 -27.14
CA ASP A 122 16.48 -18.07 -25.91
C ASP A 122 16.88 -17.19 -24.71
N LEU A 123 15.94 -17.02 -23.79
CA LEU A 123 16.10 -16.26 -22.55
C LEU A 123 15.98 -17.14 -21.30
N SER A 124 15.90 -18.47 -21.47
CA SER A 124 15.64 -19.40 -20.37
C SER A 124 16.73 -19.39 -19.29
N ASP A 125 17.97 -19.12 -19.67
CA ASP A 125 19.13 -19.06 -18.76
C ASP A 125 19.38 -17.65 -18.16
N ARG A 126 18.49 -16.68 -18.41
CA ARG A 126 18.65 -15.31 -17.91
C ARG A 126 18.22 -15.16 -16.46
N GLY A 127 18.74 -14.13 -15.79
CA GLY A 127 18.54 -13.91 -14.36
C GLY A 127 17.10 -13.50 -14.00
N PRO A 128 16.81 -13.41 -12.68
CA PRO A 128 15.48 -13.17 -12.13
C PRO A 128 14.70 -12.02 -12.77
N ALA A 129 15.39 -10.93 -13.12
CA ALA A 129 14.76 -9.76 -13.74
C ALA A 129 14.22 -10.03 -15.15
N VAL A 130 14.93 -10.81 -15.96
CA VAL A 130 14.44 -11.19 -17.30
C VAL A 130 13.29 -12.18 -17.16
N GLN A 131 13.38 -13.13 -16.22
CA GLN A 131 12.31 -14.09 -15.97
C GLN A 131 11.02 -13.41 -15.49
N ASP A 132 11.11 -12.44 -14.57
CA ASP A 132 9.94 -11.65 -14.13
C ASP A 132 9.38 -10.77 -15.25
N ALA A 133 10.23 -10.19 -16.09
CA ALA A 133 9.78 -9.45 -17.27
C ALA A 133 8.99 -10.35 -18.22
N MET A 134 9.47 -11.58 -18.44
CA MET A 134 8.80 -12.59 -19.26
C MET A 134 7.46 -12.99 -18.63
N TRP A 135 7.43 -13.26 -17.33
CA TRP A 135 6.21 -13.58 -16.59
C TRP A 135 5.14 -12.52 -16.78
N SER A 136 5.45 -11.27 -16.43
CA SER A 136 4.51 -10.16 -16.53
C SER A 136 4.02 -9.93 -17.95
N THR A 137 4.92 -10.05 -18.93
CA THR A 137 4.54 -9.94 -20.34
C THR A 137 3.60 -11.07 -20.75
N ALA A 138 3.87 -12.30 -20.32
CA ALA A 138 3.02 -13.45 -20.62
C ALA A 138 1.62 -13.30 -20.02
N VAL A 139 1.51 -12.78 -18.79
CA VAL A 139 0.22 -12.55 -18.12
C VAL A 139 -0.54 -11.38 -18.75
N GLN A 140 0.13 -10.28 -19.07
CA GLN A 140 -0.52 -9.08 -19.60
C GLN A 140 -0.90 -9.20 -21.08
N TYR A 141 -0.05 -9.81 -21.91
CA TYR A 141 -0.22 -9.85 -23.37
C TYR A 141 -0.54 -11.25 -23.90
N GLY A 142 -0.56 -12.27 -23.03
CA GLY A 142 -0.58 -13.68 -23.42
C GLY A 142 0.78 -14.14 -24.00
N PRO A 143 1.02 -15.45 -24.12
CA PRO A 143 2.27 -15.97 -24.70
C PRO A 143 2.42 -15.65 -26.20
N GLY A 144 1.32 -15.39 -26.91
CA GLY A 144 1.30 -15.18 -28.36
C GLY A 144 0.84 -16.40 -29.15
N SER A 145 0.86 -16.27 -30.48
CA SER A 145 0.53 -17.25 -31.53
C SER A 145 1.02 -16.72 -32.87
N ASP A 146 1.06 -17.55 -33.90
CA ASP A 146 1.46 -17.10 -35.26
C ASP A 146 0.51 -16.05 -35.82
N LYS A 147 -0.77 -16.10 -35.41
CA LYS A 147 -1.81 -15.16 -35.85
C LYS A 147 -1.88 -13.90 -34.99
N LYS A 148 -1.45 -13.98 -33.73
CA LYS A 148 -1.47 -12.88 -32.76
C LYS A 148 -0.21 -12.95 -31.92
N PRO A 149 0.78 -12.09 -32.17
CA PRO A 149 2.12 -12.30 -31.65
C PRO A 149 2.23 -12.18 -30.13
N GLY A 150 1.29 -11.49 -29.47
CA GLY A 150 1.20 -11.41 -28.00
C GLY A 150 2.51 -11.00 -27.34
N GLY A 151 2.82 -11.58 -26.18
CA GLY A 151 4.07 -11.37 -25.46
C GLY A 151 5.32 -11.75 -26.25
N SER A 152 5.27 -12.82 -27.06
CA SER A 152 6.40 -13.17 -27.93
C SER A 152 6.73 -12.05 -28.92
N GLY A 153 5.70 -11.36 -29.43
CA GLY A 153 5.85 -10.20 -30.30
C GLY A 153 6.47 -8.99 -29.61
N VAL A 154 6.09 -8.74 -28.35
CA VAL A 154 6.64 -7.65 -27.54
C VAL A 154 8.15 -7.83 -27.41
N PHE A 155 8.61 -9.02 -26.99
CA PHE A 155 10.03 -9.30 -26.83
C PHE A 155 10.81 -9.21 -28.15
N LEU A 156 10.33 -9.87 -29.20
CA LEU A 156 11.05 -9.90 -30.48
C LEU A 156 11.20 -8.50 -31.09
N ARG A 157 10.13 -7.70 -31.06
CA ARG A 157 10.18 -6.33 -31.60
C ARG A 157 11.00 -5.40 -30.73
N ALA A 158 10.89 -5.50 -29.41
CA ALA A 158 11.71 -4.72 -28.49
C ALA A 158 13.21 -4.98 -28.70
N MET A 159 13.60 -6.25 -28.83
CA MET A 159 14.99 -6.63 -29.07
C MET A 159 15.47 -6.19 -30.44
N GLU A 160 14.64 -6.36 -31.48
CA GLU A 160 14.96 -5.90 -32.84
C GLU A 160 15.10 -4.38 -32.92
N GLU A 161 14.20 -3.64 -32.28
CA GLU A 161 14.20 -2.17 -32.30
C GLU A 161 15.40 -1.60 -31.54
N LYS A 162 15.75 -2.20 -30.39
CA LYS A 162 16.84 -1.70 -29.56
C LYS A 162 18.22 -2.12 -30.06
N PHE A 163 18.36 -3.36 -30.53
CA PHE A 163 19.67 -3.97 -30.82
C PHE A 163 19.83 -4.45 -32.26
N GLY A 164 18.77 -4.41 -33.08
CA GLY A 164 18.76 -4.90 -34.46
C GLY A 164 18.52 -6.41 -34.57
N LYS A 165 18.19 -6.86 -35.79
CA LYS A 165 17.85 -8.27 -36.11
C LYS A 165 18.98 -9.29 -35.87
N GLN A 166 20.23 -8.83 -35.80
CA GLN A 166 21.42 -9.67 -35.66
C GLN A 166 22.11 -9.50 -34.30
N ALA A 167 21.36 -9.02 -33.31
CA ALA A 167 21.86 -8.79 -31.97
C ALA A 167 22.45 -10.07 -31.35
N ASP A 168 23.68 -9.98 -30.86
CA ASP A 168 24.33 -11.07 -30.14
C ASP A 168 23.92 -11.03 -28.67
N LEU A 169 22.99 -11.91 -28.29
CA LEU A 169 22.46 -11.97 -26.93
C LEU A 169 23.56 -12.13 -25.87
N SER A 170 24.68 -12.79 -26.18
CA SER A 170 25.76 -12.99 -25.20
C SER A 170 26.40 -11.69 -24.71
N LYS A 171 26.25 -10.61 -25.48
CA LYS A 171 26.76 -9.27 -25.17
C LYS A 171 25.73 -8.35 -24.53
N ILE A 172 24.49 -8.81 -24.41
CA ILE A 172 23.38 -8.01 -23.87
C ILE A 172 23.10 -8.46 -22.44
N SER A 173 23.19 -7.51 -21.51
CA SER A 173 22.91 -7.76 -20.10
C SER A 173 21.42 -7.86 -19.80
N ASP A 174 21.07 -8.46 -18.67
CA ASP A 174 19.68 -8.57 -18.20
C ASP A 174 18.99 -7.20 -18.07
N LYS A 175 19.72 -6.17 -17.63
CA LYS A 175 19.22 -4.79 -17.57
C LYS A 175 18.86 -4.22 -18.93
N GLU A 176 19.68 -4.52 -19.93
CA GLU A 176 19.47 -4.06 -21.30
C GLU A 176 18.27 -4.76 -21.93
N ILE A 177 18.12 -6.06 -21.72
CA ILE A 177 16.94 -6.84 -22.16
C ILE A 177 15.67 -6.28 -21.51
N VAL A 178 15.67 -6.16 -20.17
CA VAL A 178 14.54 -5.60 -19.40
C VAL A 178 14.21 -4.20 -19.88
N SER A 179 15.21 -3.33 -20.05
CA SER A 179 14.97 -1.96 -20.50
C SER A 179 14.34 -1.94 -21.90
N ALA A 180 14.90 -2.70 -22.85
CA ALA A 180 14.37 -2.76 -24.21
C ALA A 180 12.90 -3.18 -24.22
N VAL A 181 12.55 -4.25 -23.50
CA VAL A 181 11.19 -4.78 -23.45
C VAL A 181 10.22 -3.79 -22.80
N GLN A 182 10.61 -3.17 -21.69
CA GLN A 182 9.72 -2.26 -20.98
C GLN A 182 9.59 -0.90 -21.67
N ASP A 183 10.65 -0.39 -22.30
CA ASP A 183 10.60 0.82 -23.13
C ASP A 183 9.67 0.59 -24.32
N TYR A 184 9.80 -0.54 -25.01
CA TYR A 184 8.90 -0.90 -26.10
C TYR A 184 7.43 -0.98 -25.65
N LYS A 185 7.15 -1.57 -24.47
CA LYS A 185 5.79 -1.58 -23.92
C LYS A 185 5.25 -0.17 -23.65
N ALA A 186 6.08 0.72 -23.11
CA ALA A 186 5.71 2.09 -22.74
C ALA A 186 5.50 2.99 -23.98
N GLU A 187 6.37 2.87 -24.98
CA GLU A 187 6.35 3.70 -26.17
C GLU A 187 5.28 3.24 -27.19
N HIS A 188 4.97 1.93 -27.23
CA HIS A 188 4.03 1.35 -28.19
C HIS A 188 2.65 1.02 -27.60
N VAL A 189 2.25 1.61 -26.48
CA VAL A 189 0.95 1.30 -25.82
C VAL A 189 -0.22 1.39 -26.80
N LYS A 190 -0.27 2.40 -27.67
CA LYS A 190 -1.38 2.58 -28.61
C LYS A 190 -1.42 1.48 -29.69
N GLU A 191 -0.26 1.02 -30.13
CA GLU A 191 -0.13 -0.06 -31.12
C GLU A 191 -0.45 -1.42 -30.51
N LEU A 192 -0.04 -1.63 -29.25
CA LEU A 192 -0.31 -2.85 -28.49
C LEU A 192 -1.79 -2.94 -28.08
N PHE A 193 -2.46 -1.81 -27.85
CA PHE A 193 -3.87 -1.72 -27.45
C PHE A 193 -4.70 -0.84 -28.40
N PRO A 194 -4.87 -1.23 -29.69
CA PRO A 194 -5.49 -0.37 -30.69
C PRO A 194 -6.96 -0.03 -30.39
N ARG A 195 -7.65 -0.90 -29.64
CA ARG A 195 -9.06 -0.74 -29.22
C ARG A 195 -9.26 0.14 -28.00
N VAL A 196 -8.18 0.58 -27.33
CA VAL A 196 -8.29 1.50 -26.19
C VAL A 196 -8.27 2.93 -26.71
N HIS A 197 -9.39 3.64 -26.51
CA HIS A 197 -9.58 5.02 -27.00
C HIS A 197 -9.43 6.08 -25.89
N LYS A 198 -9.48 5.67 -24.62
CA LYS A 198 -9.35 6.60 -23.48
C LYS A 198 -7.88 6.88 -23.19
N GLN A 199 -7.46 8.15 -23.30
CA GLN A 199 -6.07 8.56 -23.07
C GLN A 199 -5.59 8.17 -21.66
N LYS A 200 -6.38 8.43 -20.63
CA LYS A 200 -6.06 8.04 -19.24
C LYS A 200 -5.75 6.54 -19.08
N THR A 201 -6.39 5.68 -19.86
CA THR A 201 -6.10 4.23 -19.84
C THR A 201 -4.79 3.91 -20.53
N LEU A 202 -4.47 4.59 -21.63
CA LEU A 202 -3.17 4.47 -22.29
C LEU A 202 -2.04 4.96 -21.37
N ASP A 203 -2.23 6.12 -20.73
CA ASP A 203 -1.28 6.67 -19.76
C ASP A 203 -1.04 5.70 -18.60
N SER A 204 -2.10 5.04 -18.10
CA SER A 204 -1.97 4.03 -17.04
C SER A 204 -1.17 2.79 -17.48
N LEU A 205 -1.34 2.35 -18.73
CA LEU A 205 -0.59 1.22 -19.30
C LEU A 205 0.88 1.58 -19.52
N GLN A 206 1.17 2.80 -19.97
CA GLN A 206 2.52 3.33 -20.10
C GLN A 206 3.20 3.41 -18.72
N ASN A 207 2.55 4.06 -17.75
CA ASN A 207 3.04 4.16 -16.38
C ASN A 207 3.31 2.79 -15.77
N ARG A 208 2.46 1.79 -16.04
CA ARG A 208 2.69 0.40 -15.59
C ARG A 208 4.02 -0.14 -16.14
N ALA A 209 4.26 0.00 -17.45
CA ALA A 209 5.48 -0.49 -18.08
C ALA A 209 6.75 0.19 -17.52
N GLU A 210 6.68 1.51 -17.31
CA GLU A 210 7.77 2.30 -16.71
C GLU A 210 8.04 1.93 -15.25
N ASN A 211 6.98 1.76 -14.44
CA ASN A 211 7.12 1.37 -13.04
C ASN A 211 7.70 -0.03 -12.89
N GLU A 212 7.19 -0.97 -13.69
CA GLU A 212 7.71 -2.34 -13.73
C GLU A 212 9.17 -2.36 -14.19
N LYS A 213 9.57 -1.53 -15.17
CA LYS A 213 10.98 -1.37 -15.56
C LYS A 213 11.86 -1.02 -14.37
N ALA A 214 11.44 -0.05 -13.56
CA ALA A 214 12.23 0.38 -12.40
C ALA A 214 12.42 -0.75 -11.38
N ASP A 215 11.40 -1.58 -11.14
CA ASP A 215 11.50 -2.69 -10.20
C ASP A 215 12.32 -3.86 -10.75
N LEU A 216 12.18 -4.18 -12.04
CA LEU A 216 12.99 -5.20 -12.72
C LEU A 216 14.47 -4.79 -12.80
N LEU A 217 14.78 -3.50 -12.98
CA LEU A 217 16.16 -3.02 -12.96
C LEU A 217 16.81 -3.17 -11.57
N LYS A 218 16.06 -2.95 -10.50
CA LYS A 218 16.53 -3.23 -9.13
C LYS A 218 16.76 -4.72 -8.93
N LEU A 219 15.86 -5.57 -9.42
CA LEU A 219 16.01 -7.03 -9.36
C LEU A 219 17.26 -7.49 -10.13
N ALA A 220 17.55 -6.87 -11.28
CA ALA A 220 18.76 -7.14 -12.06
C ALA A 220 20.05 -6.71 -11.33
N ASP A 221 19.98 -5.65 -10.51
CA ASP A 221 21.09 -5.24 -9.63
C ASP A 221 21.31 -6.20 -8.47
N LEU A 222 20.23 -6.71 -7.88
CA LEU A 222 20.29 -7.66 -6.76
C LEU A 222 20.87 -9.02 -7.21
N GLY A 223 20.51 -9.51 -8.40
CA GLY A 223 21.04 -10.76 -8.96
C GLY A 223 22.56 -10.75 -9.21
N LYS A 224 23.17 -9.57 -9.41
CA LYS A 224 24.64 -9.46 -9.54
C LYS A 224 25.40 -9.65 -8.21
N THR A 225 24.73 -9.52 -7.07
CA THR A 225 25.40 -9.59 -5.76
C THR A 225 25.57 -11.02 -5.21
N VAL A 226 25.07 -12.04 -5.92
CA VAL A 226 24.94 -13.41 -5.37
C VAL A 226 25.44 -14.53 -6.32
N ALA A 227 25.81 -14.23 -7.57
CA ALA A 227 26.45 -15.20 -8.46
C ALA A 227 27.98 -15.31 -8.24
N LYS A 228 28.48 -16.55 -8.28
CA LYS A 228 29.75 -17.12 -7.73
C LYS A 228 31.10 -16.48 -8.15
N PRO A 229 32.18 -16.74 -7.37
CA PRO A 229 33.51 -16.20 -7.57
C PRO A 229 34.26 -16.88 -8.72
N GLY A 230 34.77 -16.08 -9.64
CA GLY A 230 35.72 -16.56 -10.64
C GLY A 230 35.63 -15.86 -11.98
N GLU A 231 36.00 -14.58 -12.05
CA GLU A 231 36.79 -14.11 -13.19
C GLU A 231 37.52 -12.82 -12.80
N GLN A 232 38.80 -12.98 -12.49
CA GLN A 232 39.77 -11.88 -12.48
C GLN A 232 39.89 -11.34 -13.90
N ARG A 233 39.77 -10.03 -14.07
CA ARG A 233 40.56 -9.31 -15.08
C ARG A 233 41.08 -8.01 -14.48
N ASP A 234 42.39 -7.91 -14.55
CA ASP A 234 43.26 -6.96 -13.88
C ASP A 234 43.11 -5.52 -14.36
N GLY A 235 43.14 -4.64 -13.35
CA GLY A 235 44.09 -3.54 -13.27
C GLY A 235 43.99 -2.43 -14.31
N HIS A 236 43.34 -1.32 -13.94
CA HIS A 236 43.82 0.02 -14.28
C HIS A 236 43.62 0.95 -13.06
N THR A 237 44.76 1.39 -12.55
CA THR A 237 45.07 2.47 -11.59
C THR A 237 43.96 3.47 -11.23
N ALA A 238 43.72 3.58 -9.94
CA ALA A 238 43.02 4.70 -9.31
C ALA A 238 43.81 6.02 -9.43
N PRO A 239 43.11 7.13 -9.71
CA PRO A 239 43.41 8.41 -9.09
C PRO A 239 42.39 8.70 -7.98
N LYS A 240 42.89 9.17 -6.85
CA LYS A 240 42.11 9.70 -5.70
C LYS A 240 41.08 10.74 -6.16
N PRO A 241 39.86 10.76 -5.59
CA PRO A 241 39.01 11.94 -5.67
C PRO A 241 39.44 12.94 -4.59
N GLN A 242 40.04 14.05 -5.02
CA GLN A 242 40.06 15.31 -4.27
C GLN A 242 38.80 16.10 -4.62
N ASP A 243 38.30 16.77 -3.60
CA ASP A 243 37.17 17.70 -3.52
C ASP A 243 36.61 18.25 -4.83
N GLY A 244 35.31 17.99 -4.99
CA GLY A 244 34.48 18.56 -6.03
C GLY A 244 33.03 18.17 -5.79
N HIS A 245 32.44 18.68 -4.70
CA HIS A 245 30.99 18.69 -4.53
C HIS A 245 30.36 19.34 -5.75
N ARG A 246 29.78 18.51 -6.63
CA ARG A 246 28.80 18.97 -7.62
C ARG A 246 27.55 18.13 -7.43
N GLU A 247 26.67 18.65 -6.59
CA GLU A 247 25.25 18.30 -6.57
C GLU A 247 24.70 18.34 -8.01
N PRO A 248 23.90 17.35 -8.44
CA PRO A 248 22.81 17.65 -9.35
C PRO A 248 21.72 18.32 -8.51
N ALA A 249 21.71 19.65 -8.57
CA ALA A 249 20.73 20.49 -7.91
C ALA A 249 19.30 20.09 -8.27
N ALA A 250 18.46 20.09 -7.24
CA ALA A 250 17.02 20.24 -7.34
C ALA A 250 16.69 21.48 -8.19
N HIS A 251 16.39 21.28 -9.47
CA HIS A 251 15.77 22.34 -10.25
C HIS A 251 14.27 22.39 -9.90
N GLY A 252 13.94 23.22 -8.91
CA GLY A 252 12.58 23.77 -8.72
C GLY A 252 11.85 23.51 -7.41
N GLY A 253 12.46 22.93 -6.37
CA GLY A 253 11.78 22.72 -5.08
C GLY A 253 10.56 21.77 -5.14
N VAL A 254 10.46 20.98 -6.21
CA VAL A 254 9.44 19.95 -6.42
C VAL A 254 10.11 18.58 -6.36
N LEU A 255 9.67 17.72 -5.44
CA LEU A 255 10.07 16.32 -5.38
C LEU A 255 9.03 15.49 -6.15
N ALA A 256 9.48 14.73 -7.14
CA ALA A 256 8.62 13.93 -8.02
C ALA A 256 9.28 12.57 -8.34
N ARG A 257 8.56 11.69 -9.04
CA ARG A 257 9.05 10.36 -9.43
C ARG A 257 10.47 10.43 -10.01
N ASN A 258 11.32 9.49 -9.61
CA ASN A 258 12.76 9.42 -9.91
C ASN A 258 13.67 10.37 -9.11
N ALA A 259 13.12 11.27 -8.28
CA ALA A 259 13.92 11.99 -7.29
C ALA A 259 14.50 11.02 -6.25
N GLN A 260 15.73 11.28 -5.80
CA GLN A 260 16.42 10.48 -4.79
C GLN A 260 17.18 11.39 -3.82
N GLY A 261 17.51 10.85 -2.65
CA GLY A 261 18.34 11.52 -1.64
C GLY A 261 17.58 11.90 -0.37
N GLU A 262 18.27 12.59 0.53
CA GLU A 262 17.78 12.91 1.88
C GLU A 262 16.47 13.70 1.88
N ALA A 263 16.27 14.59 0.91
CA ALA A 263 15.01 15.34 0.79
C ALA A 263 13.79 14.44 0.53
N VAL A 264 13.98 13.39 -0.28
CA VAL A 264 12.92 12.40 -0.58
C VAL A 264 12.67 11.51 0.63
N LYS A 265 13.75 11.11 1.33
CA LYS A 265 13.64 10.32 2.55
C LYS A 265 12.85 11.09 3.62
N GLY A 266 13.20 12.36 3.85
CA GLY A 266 12.48 13.22 4.78
C GLY A 266 11.00 13.43 4.40
N LEU A 267 10.67 13.53 3.12
CA LEU A 267 9.28 13.54 2.66
C LEU A 267 8.55 12.23 3.01
N GLN A 268 9.19 11.08 2.74
CA GLN A 268 8.61 9.77 3.00
C GLN A 268 8.39 9.50 4.49
N GLU A 269 9.34 9.89 5.35
CA GLU A 269 9.20 9.78 6.81
C GLU A 269 8.03 10.62 7.32
N LYS A 270 7.82 11.81 6.76
CA LYS A 270 6.66 12.67 7.08
C LYS A 270 5.35 12.06 6.62
N LEU A 271 5.28 11.54 5.39
CA LEU A 271 4.10 10.82 4.90
C LEU A 271 3.81 9.56 5.71
N ALA A 272 4.86 8.88 6.20
CA ALA A 272 4.71 7.72 7.06
C ALA A 272 4.17 8.08 8.44
N THR A 273 4.66 9.18 9.03
CA THR A 273 4.10 9.75 10.26
C THR A 273 2.60 10.02 10.11
N LEU A 274 2.20 10.60 8.98
CA LEU A 274 0.81 10.93 8.66
C LEU A 274 -0.05 9.73 8.25
N GLY A 275 0.51 8.52 8.15
CA GLY A 275 -0.21 7.30 7.78
C GLY A 275 -0.48 7.12 6.29
N TYR A 276 0.14 7.92 5.42
CA TYR A 276 0.01 7.81 3.96
C TYR A 276 1.04 6.87 3.34
N LEU A 277 2.09 6.51 4.07
CA LEU A 277 3.17 5.63 3.64
C LEU A 277 3.57 4.68 4.78
N GLU A 278 4.09 3.49 4.48
CA GLU A 278 4.67 2.64 5.53
C GLU A 278 6.09 3.10 5.85
N ALA A 279 6.51 3.05 7.13
CA ALA A 279 7.83 3.51 7.54
C ALA A 279 8.99 2.79 6.82
N LYS A 280 8.81 1.51 6.48
CA LYS A 280 9.80 0.72 5.72
C LYS A 280 9.98 1.20 4.27
N ASP A 281 9.04 1.97 3.74
CA ASP A 281 9.08 2.50 2.39
C ASP A 281 9.77 3.88 2.33
N ALA A 282 10.25 4.42 3.47
CA ALA A 282 11.02 5.66 3.56
C ALA A 282 12.53 5.46 3.30
N ILE A 283 12.84 5.01 2.08
CA ILE A 283 14.20 4.60 1.67
C ILE A 283 14.96 5.68 0.89
N GLY A 284 14.43 6.89 0.75
CA GLY A 284 15.09 8.00 0.06
C GLY A 284 15.00 7.95 -1.46
N THR A 285 14.06 7.18 -2.02
CA THR A 285 13.80 7.10 -3.47
C THR A 285 12.33 7.31 -3.78
N TYR A 286 12.02 8.28 -4.64
CA TYR A 286 10.66 8.71 -4.94
C TYR A 286 10.04 7.78 -5.98
N GLY A 287 9.46 6.68 -5.49
CA GLY A 287 8.81 5.66 -6.30
C GLY A 287 7.27 5.75 -6.28
N PRO A 288 6.58 4.81 -6.94
CA PRO A 288 5.11 4.83 -7.09
C PRO A 288 4.35 4.84 -5.76
N LYS A 289 4.89 4.18 -4.73
CA LYS A 289 4.31 4.22 -3.38
C LYS A 289 4.34 5.63 -2.79
N THR A 290 5.45 6.35 -2.96
CA THR A 290 5.60 7.73 -2.49
C THR A 290 4.73 8.68 -3.27
N GLU A 291 4.62 8.48 -4.58
CA GLU A 291 3.72 9.28 -5.42
C GLU A 291 2.25 9.04 -5.08
N ALA A 292 1.82 7.79 -4.94
CA ALA A 292 0.45 7.48 -4.53
C ALA A 292 0.15 8.02 -3.12
N ALA A 293 1.12 7.98 -2.21
CA ALA A 293 1.01 8.59 -0.89
C ALA A 293 0.85 10.12 -0.97
N VAL A 294 1.62 10.78 -1.84
CA VAL A 294 1.52 12.22 -2.08
C VAL A 294 0.21 12.59 -2.77
N GLU A 295 -0.23 11.84 -3.77
CA GLU A 295 -1.50 12.05 -4.47
C GLU A 295 -2.67 11.90 -3.50
N LYS A 296 -2.67 10.83 -2.69
CA LYS A 296 -3.69 10.62 -1.65
C LYS A 296 -3.68 11.74 -0.62
N PHE A 297 -2.51 12.18 -0.18
CA PHE A 297 -2.39 13.33 0.73
C PHE A 297 -2.94 14.62 0.09
N GLN A 298 -2.62 14.90 -1.17
CA GLN A 298 -3.13 16.06 -1.90
C GLN A 298 -4.66 16.03 -2.01
N GLN A 299 -5.25 14.86 -2.29
CA GLN A 299 -6.71 14.67 -2.32
C GLN A 299 -7.36 14.92 -0.96
N ASP A 300 -6.82 14.30 0.09
CA ASP A 300 -7.37 14.38 1.44
C ASP A 300 -7.21 15.78 2.07
N GLN A 301 -6.24 16.57 1.59
CA GLN A 301 -6.05 17.98 1.98
C GLN A 301 -6.72 18.98 1.02
N HIS A 302 -7.48 18.50 0.03
CA HIS A 302 -8.18 19.33 -0.97
C HIS A 302 -7.26 20.33 -1.70
N LEU A 303 -6.03 19.91 -2.01
CA LEU A 303 -5.08 20.74 -2.77
C LEU A 303 -5.49 20.82 -4.24
N LYS A 304 -5.26 21.96 -4.88
CA LYS A 304 -5.69 22.22 -6.27
C LYS A 304 -4.89 21.43 -7.32
N GLY A 305 -3.69 20.95 -6.96
CA GLY A 305 -2.85 20.09 -7.79
C GLY A 305 -2.74 18.71 -7.17
N VAL A 306 -3.53 17.76 -7.68
CA VAL A 306 -3.42 16.33 -7.37
C VAL A 306 -2.65 15.70 -8.52
N ASP A 307 -1.33 15.73 -8.43
CA ASP A 307 -0.42 15.29 -9.49
C ASP A 307 0.66 14.33 -8.98
N GLY A 308 0.59 13.96 -7.70
CA GLY A 308 1.57 13.08 -7.05
C GLY A 308 2.95 13.70 -6.93
N LYS A 309 3.10 15.02 -7.15
CA LYS A 309 4.38 15.73 -7.03
C LYS A 309 4.37 16.59 -5.78
N ALA A 310 5.38 16.43 -4.95
CA ALA A 310 5.55 17.24 -3.75
C ALA A 310 6.24 18.58 -4.10
N GLY A 311 5.46 19.51 -4.64
CA GLY A 311 5.85 20.91 -4.82
C GLY A 311 5.69 21.76 -3.56
N PRO A 312 6.04 23.06 -3.59
CA PRO A 312 6.08 23.92 -2.40
C PRO A 312 4.78 23.94 -1.58
N GLU A 313 3.61 24.01 -2.24
CA GLU A 313 2.31 23.99 -1.56
C GLU A 313 2.05 22.64 -0.86
N THR A 314 2.42 21.53 -1.51
CA THR A 314 2.26 20.19 -0.96
C THR A 314 3.21 19.97 0.22
N LEU A 315 4.49 20.37 0.09
CA LEU A 315 5.47 20.28 1.17
C LEU A 315 5.06 21.10 2.39
N ALA A 316 4.55 22.32 2.19
CA ALA A 316 4.05 23.16 3.27
C ALA A 316 2.78 22.59 3.94
N ALA A 317 1.91 21.93 3.16
CA ALA A 317 0.75 21.24 3.71
C ALA A 317 1.17 20.02 4.55
N ILE A 318 2.10 19.19 4.05
CA ILE A 318 2.65 18.04 4.79
C ILE A 318 3.28 18.49 6.11
N GLU A 319 4.11 19.53 6.07
CA GLU A 319 4.77 20.07 7.27
C GLU A 319 3.75 20.50 8.33
N ARG A 320 2.72 21.24 7.94
CA ARG A 320 1.63 21.65 8.85
C ARG A 320 0.87 20.47 9.42
N SER A 321 0.62 19.44 8.62
CA SER A 321 -0.06 18.22 9.07
C SER A 321 0.80 17.42 10.05
N VAL A 322 2.12 17.33 9.82
CA VAL A 322 3.06 16.67 10.74
C VAL A 322 3.13 17.43 12.05
N GLN A 323 3.28 18.75 12.03
CA GLN A 323 3.29 19.58 13.23
C GLN A 323 1.97 19.45 14.01
N ARG A 324 0.83 19.38 13.31
CA ARG A 324 -0.48 19.14 13.94
C ARG A 324 -0.52 17.76 14.62
N GLN A 325 -0.09 16.69 13.95
CA GLN A 325 -0.06 15.35 14.53
C GLN A 325 0.93 15.23 15.70
N GLN A 326 2.12 15.83 15.59
CA GLN A 326 3.10 15.84 16.68
C GLN A 326 2.57 16.62 17.88
N GLY A 327 1.89 17.74 17.64
CA GLY A 327 1.15 18.47 18.68
C GLY A 327 0.10 17.58 19.33
N VAL A 328 -0.73 16.88 18.55
CA VAL A 328 -1.73 15.94 19.04
C VAL A 328 -1.12 14.80 19.86
N GLU A 329 0.00 14.21 19.43
CA GLU A 329 0.64 13.11 20.14
C GLU A 329 1.31 13.58 21.44
N GLN A 330 1.92 14.76 21.44
CA GLN A 330 2.40 15.42 22.66
C GLN A 330 1.24 15.66 23.64
N LEU A 331 0.10 16.13 23.13
CA LEU A 331 -1.10 16.34 23.92
C LEU A 331 -1.67 15.03 24.49
N ARG A 332 -1.56 13.91 23.78
CA ARG A 332 -1.94 12.57 24.29
C ARG A 332 -1.01 12.10 25.40
N ARG A 333 0.31 12.32 25.28
CA ARG A 333 1.25 12.02 26.38
C ARG A 333 0.96 12.83 27.63
N ASP A 334 0.68 14.11 27.45
CA ASP A 334 0.39 15.03 28.55
C ASP A 334 -1.03 14.82 29.11
N ASN A 335 -1.90 14.11 28.37
CA ASN A 335 -3.28 13.81 28.73
C ASN A 335 -3.66 12.35 28.43
N PRO A 336 -3.30 11.39 29.31
CA PRO A 336 -3.62 9.98 29.12
C PRO A 336 -5.13 9.68 29.13
N LEU A 337 -5.96 10.66 29.47
CA LEU A 337 -7.43 10.58 29.47
C LEU A 337 -8.00 10.14 28.11
N PHE A 338 -7.38 10.53 26.98
CA PHE A 338 -7.84 10.09 25.67
C PHE A 338 -7.68 8.58 25.47
N ASP A 339 -6.50 8.04 25.77
CA ASP A 339 -6.24 6.61 25.60
C ASP A 339 -7.07 5.79 26.60
N GLN A 340 -7.28 6.31 27.81
CA GLN A 340 -8.17 5.71 28.79
C GLN A 340 -9.63 5.72 28.31
N ALA A 341 -10.10 6.82 27.72
CA ALA A 341 -11.44 6.91 27.12
C ALA A 341 -11.62 5.89 25.98
N VAL A 342 -10.65 5.76 25.08
CA VAL A 342 -10.67 4.74 24.01
C VAL A 342 -10.75 3.34 24.62
N ALA A 343 -9.90 3.03 25.59
CA ALA A 343 -9.87 1.71 26.24
C ALA A 343 -11.20 1.37 26.93
N GLN A 344 -11.85 2.33 27.58
CA GLN A 344 -13.16 2.11 28.21
C GLN A 344 -14.28 1.92 27.18
N LEU A 345 -14.24 2.67 26.07
CA LEU A 345 -15.20 2.51 24.99
C LEU A 345 -15.07 1.14 24.32
N GLU A 346 -13.85 0.67 24.04
CA GLU A 346 -13.61 -0.64 23.42
C GLU A 346 -14.12 -1.83 24.25
N LYS A 347 -14.27 -1.69 25.58
CA LYS A 347 -14.90 -2.70 26.45
C LYS A 347 -16.39 -2.92 26.12
N GLN A 348 -17.06 -1.94 25.51
CA GLN A 348 -18.46 -2.05 25.09
C GLN A 348 -18.61 -2.69 23.68
N GLY A 349 -17.50 -3.12 23.06
CA GLY A 349 -17.47 -3.79 21.76
C GLY A 349 -16.43 -3.18 20.82
N ARG A 350 -16.24 -3.79 19.65
CA ARG A 350 -15.16 -3.46 18.69
C ARG A 350 -15.08 -1.98 18.29
N ASN A 351 -16.19 -1.25 18.35
CA ASN A 351 -16.30 0.19 18.10
C ASN A 351 -16.97 0.95 19.27
N GLY A 352 -16.99 0.40 20.48
CA GLY A 352 -17.64 1.02 21.65
C GLY A 352 -19.11 1.39 21.49
N GLY A 353 -19.83 0.60 20.70
CA GLY A 353 -21.23 0.85 20.35
C GLY A 353 -21.46 2.02 19.38
N TYR A 354 -20.42 2.48 18.68
CA TYR A 354 -20.52 3.38 17.53
C TYR A 354 -20.47 2.61 16.21
N GLY A 355 -20.96 3.23 15.12
CA GLY A 355 -21.04 2.60 13.80
C GLY A 355 -19.67 2.25 13.22
N ASP A 356 -18.65 3.03 13.53
CA ASP A 356 -17.28 2.89 13.04
C ASP A 356 -16.24 3.34 14.09
N ARG A 357 -14.97 3.08 13.79
CA ARG A 357 -13.85 3.41 14.69
C ARG A 357 -13.59 4.91 14.79
N GLU A 358 -13.86 5.66 13.73
CA GLU A 358 -13.64 7.11 13.70
C GLU A 358 -14.64 7.83 14.62
N SER A 359 -15.91 7.48 14.54
CA SER A 359 -16.99 7.93 15.43
C SER A 359 -16.68 7.61 16.90
N MET A 360 -16.13 6.43 17.18
CA MET A 360 -15.68 6.06 18.52
C MET A 360 -14.50 6.92 19.01
N GLN A 361 -13.53 7.21 18.15
CA GLN A 361 -12.39 8.08 18.49
C GLN A 361 -12.81 9.52 18.74
N ARG A 362 -13.74 10.08 17.95
CA ARG A 362 -14.34 11.40 18.20
C ARG A 362 -15.02 11.45 19.57
N ALA A 363 -15.81 10.43 19.88
CA ALA A 363 -16.45 10.32 21.19
C ALA A 363 -15.44 10.19 22.34
N ALA A 364 -14.35 9.44 22.15
CA ALA A 364 -13.26 9.34 23.12
C ALA A 364 -12.56 10.69 23.35
N GLY A 365 -12.38 11.48 22.29
CA GLY A 365 -11.85 12.85 22.34
C GLY A 365 -12.70 13.75 23.23
N GLN A 366 -14.02 13.77 22.99
CA GLN A 366 -14.93 14.56 23.80
C GLN A 366 -14.98 14.07 25.25
N LEU A 367 -15.01 12.75 25.47
CA LEU A 367 -15.00 12.16 26.80
C LEU A 367 -13.77 12.55 27.62
N ALA A 368 -12.59 12.54 26.99
CA ALA A 368 -11.35 12.96 27.63
C ALA A 368 -11.35 14.45 27.99
N PHE A 369 -11.86 15.31 27.10
CA PHE A 369 -12.00 16.74 27.37
C PHE A 369 -12.94 17.01 28.55
N GLU A 370 -14.14 16.43 28.55
CA GLU A 370 -15.14 16.62 29.62
C GLU A 370 -14.66 16.09 30.97
N ALA A 371 -13.95 14.95 30.96
CA ALA A 371 -13.29 14.42 32.15
C ALA A 371 -12.26 15.41 32.71
N LYS A 372 -11.43 16.01 31.85
CA LYS A 372 -10.42 16.99 32.25
C LYS A 372 -11.05 18.26 32.84
N VAL A 373 -12.09 18.80 32.19
CA VAL A 373 -12.85 19.97 32.68
C VAL A 373 -13.47 19.69 34.04
N SER A 374 -13.91 18.45 34.27
CA SER A 374 -14.46 17.99 35.56
C SER A 374 -13.37 17.73 36.63
N GLY A 375 -12.11 18.06 36.34
CA GLY A 375 -10.98 17.90 37.26
C GLY A 375 -10.42 16.48 37.36
N MET A 376 -10.85 15.57 36.47
CA MET A 376 -10.41 14.17 36.50
C MET A 376 -8.96 14.06 36.00
N SER A 377 -8.18 13.24 36.67
CA SER A 377 -6.81 12.89 36.25
C SER A 377 -6.71 11.52 35.59
N ARG A 378 -7.77 10.70 35.71
CA ARG A 378 -7.91 9.41 35.04
C ARG A 378 -9.37 9.04 34.80
N ILE A 379 -9.62 8.06 33.94
CA ILE A 379 -10.93 7.44 33.72
C ILE A 379 -10.84 5.96 34.10
N ASP A 380 -11.42 5.62 35.26
CA ASP A 380 -11.41 4.25 35.79
C ASP A 380 -12.51 3.39 35.15
N ASP A 381 -13.65 4.00 34.80
CA ASP A 381 -14.85 3.32 34.34
C ASP A 381 -15.71 4.22 33.43
N LEU A 382 -16.55 3.60 32.60
CA LEU A 382 -17.49 4.29 31.71
C LEU A 382 -18.86 3.62 31.79
N VAL A 383 -19.82 4.33 32.38
CA VAL A 383 -21.17 3.80 32.60
C VAL A 383 -22.19 4.53 31.74
N ALA A 384 -23.25 3.86 31.32
CA ALA A 384 -24.36 4.50 30.63
C ALA A 384 -25.13 5.42 31.58
N SER A 385 -25.66 6.53 31.06
CA SER A 385 -26.60 7.36 31.82
C SER A 385 -27.93 6.63 32.04
N THR A 386 -28.67 7.00 33.08
CA THR A 386 -29.94 6.35 33.45
C THR A 386 -30.99 6.40 32.33
N ASP A 387 -30.95 7.43 31.49
CA ASP A 387 -31.83 7.60 30.34
C ASP A 387 -31.28 7.02 29.03
N GLY A 388 -30.09 6.41 29.07
CA GLY A 388 -29.41 5.79 27.93
C GLY A 388 -28.90 6.77 26.86
N ARG A 389 -29.05 8.08 27.05
CA ARG A 389 -28.67 9.11 26.05
C ARG A 389 -27.20 9.47 26.09
N GLY A 390 -26.54 9.28 27.23
CA GLY A 390 -25.16 9.66 27.44
C GLY A 390 -24.32 8.60 28.12
N MET A 391 -23.07 8.94 28.31
CA MET A 391 -22.07 8.15 29.01
C MET A 391 -21.50 8.98 30.15
N ILE A 392 -21.12 8.33 31.24
CA ILE A 392 -20.57 8.97 32.43
C ILE A 392 -19.17 8.38 32.65
N ALA A 393 -18.14 9.18 32.45
CA ALA A 393 -16.78 8.84 32.89
C ALA A 393 -16.74 8.88 34.41
N VAL A 394 -16.09 7.88 35.02
CA VAL A 394 -15.98 7.77 36.48
C VAL A 394 -14.52 7.64 36.88
N GLN A 395 -14.11 8.40 37.90
CA GLN A 395 -12.86 8.25 38.62
C GLN A 395 -13.18 7.97 40.08
N ARG A 396 -12.68 6.86 40.62
CA ARG A 396 -12.94 6.41 41.99
C ARG A 396 -11.75 6.67 42.87
N ASN A 397 -11.94 7.19 44.08
CA ASN A 397 -10.88 7.26 45.07
C ASN A 397 -10.68 5.87 45.72
N PRO A 398 -9.49 5.25 45.61
CA PRO A 398 -9.24 3.93 46.20
C PRO A 398 -9.32 3.95 47.74
N GLU A 399 -9.05 5.09 48.37
CA GLU A 399 -9.07 5.25 49.82
C GLU A 399 -10.47 5.56 50.36
N ASN A 400 -11.41 6.00 49.50
CA ASN A 400 -12.77 6.31 49.89
C ASN A 400 -13.77 6.02 48.75
N ALA A 401 -14.53 4.94 48.89
CA ALA A 401 -15.50 4.50 47.89
C ALA A 401 -16.65 5.52 47.62
N HIS A 402 -16.89 6.48 48.52
CA HIS A 402 -17.89 7.53 48.34
C HIS A 402 -17.35 8.74 47.57
N ASP A 403 -16.03 8.89 47.47
CA ASP A 403 -15.39 9.98 46.73
C ASP A 403 -15.19 9.55 45.27
N VAL A 404 -16.11 10.00 44.41
CA VAL A 404 -16.16 9.69 42.98
C VAL A 404 -16.31 10.96 42.16
N HIS A 405 -15.42 11.15 41.18
CA HIS A 405 -15.58 12.19 40.18
C HIS A 405 -16.33 11.63 38.97
N ARG A 406 -17.22 12.44 38.40
CA ARG A 406 -18.08 12.05 37.28
C ARG A 406 -18.13 13.15 36.24
N ALA A 407 -18.00 12.79 34.97
CA ALA A 407 -18.22 13.67 33.84
C ALA A 407 -19.26 13.06 32.91
N TYR A 408 -20.33 13.79 32.62
CA TYR A 408 -21.38 13.35 31.69
C TYR A 408 -21.06 13.83 30.28
N VAL A 409 -21.29 12.95 29.31
CA VAL A 409 -21.14 13.25 27.88
C VAL A 409 -22.33 12.69 27.11
N ASP A 410 -22.95 13.53 26.27
CA ASP A 410 -23.99 13.06 25.36
C ASP A 410 -23.38 12.17 24.26
N ARG A 411 -23.94 10.97 24.09
CA ARG A 411 -23.33 9.93 23.25
C ARG A 411 -23.34 10.31 21.76
N GLN A 412 -24.41 10.94 21.30
CA GLN A 412 -24.55 11.33 19.89
C GLN A 412 -23.73 12.58 19.60
N GLN A 413 -23.82 13.60 20.45
CA GLN A 413 -23.06 14.83 20.29
C GLN A 413 -21.55 14.55 20.28
N ALA A 414 -21.06 13.67 21.15
CA ALA A 414 -19.64 13.34 21.24
C ALA A 414 -19.05 12.77 19.95
N ALA A 415 -19.82 12.03 19.16
CA ALA A 415 -19.36 11.50 17.87
C ALA A 415 -19.36 12.55 16.74
N THR A 416 -20.01 13.69 16.94
CA THR A 416 -20.10 14.77 15.94
C THR A 416 -18.98 15.80 16.06
N VAL A 417 -18.34 15.90 17.22
CA VAL A 417 -17.21 16.82 17.43
C VAL A 417 -15.98 16.27 16.69
N PRO A 418 -15.33 17.05 15.80
CA PRO A 418 -14.07 16.64 15.18
C PRO A 418 -13.01 16.30 16.23
N LEU A 419 -12.28 15.20 16.04
CA LEU A 419 -11.29 14.73 17.00
C LEU A 419 -10.22 15.80 17.29
N GLU A 420 -9.78 16.50 16.25
CA GLU A 420 -8.80 17.57 16.33
C GLU A 420 -9.28 18.71 17.24
N GLN A 421 -10.58 19.01 17.22
CA GLN A 421 -11.17 20.05 18.05
C GLN A 421 -11.14 19.64 19.53
N SER A 422 -11.58 18.44 19.87
CA SER A 422 -11.55 17.96 21.27
C SER A 422 -10.12 17.87 21.81
N GLN A 423 -9.14 17.49 20.97
CA GLN A 423 -7.73 17.47 21.35
C GLN A 423 -7.17 18.87 21.63
N GLN A 424 -7.54 19.88 20.83
CA GLN A 424 -7.19 21.28 21.09
C GLN A 424 -7.84 21.82 22.37
N GLN A 425 -9.09 21.46 22.64
CA GLN A 425 -9.79 21.86 23.86
C GLN A 425 -9.15 21.24 25.10
N LEU A 426 -8.80 19.94 25.02
CA LEU A 426 -8.08 19.22 26.08
C LEU A 426 -6.70 19.85 26.37
N ALA A 427 -6.00 20.28 25.33
CA ALA A 427 -4.74 21.02 25.44
C ALA A 427 -4.88 22.33 26.21
N ALA A 428 -5.84 23.16 25.79
CA ALA A 428 -6.09 24.46 26.38
C ALA A 428 -6.47 24.32 27.86
N GLU A 429 -7.32 23.35 28.19
CA GLU A 429 -7.72 23.10 29.57
C GLU A 429 -6.54 22.60 30.42
N THR A 430 -5.65 21.79 29.86
CA THR A 430 -4.43 21.35 30.56
C THR A 430 -3.51 22.51 30.90
N GLN A 431 -3.29 23.42 29.96
CA GLN A 431 -2.47 24.60 30.18
C GLN A 431 -3.10 25.54 31.21
N ARG A 432 -4.42 25.73 31.13
CA ARG A 432 -5.18 26.54 32.09
C ARG A 432 -5.03 26.00 33.52
N GLN A 433 -5.25 24.70 33.72
CA GLN A 433 -5.10 24.08 35.05
C GLN A 433 -3.65 24.14 35.57
N ALA A 434 -2.65 24.04 34.69
CA ALA A 434 -1.25 24.18 35.07
C ALA A 434 -0.92 25.62 35.55
N GLN A 435 -1.44 26.64 34.86
CA GLN A 435 -1.29 28.04 35.27
C GLN A 435 -2.00 28.32 36.60
N GLU A 436 -3.22 27.82 36.78
CA GLU A 436 -3.98 27.97 38.03
C GLU A 436 -3.20 27.37 39.22
N ARG A 437 -2.58 26.19 39.05
CA ARG A 437 -1.71 25.57 40.07
C ARG A 437 -0.47 26.40 40.37
N GLN A 438 0.22 26.91 39.35
CA GLN A 438 1.39 27.76 39.55
C GLN A 438 1.06 29.04 40.32
N VAL A 439 -0.08 29.67 40.03
CA VAL A 439 -0.55 30.85 40.77
C VAL A 439 -0.87 30.50 42.22
N GLN A 440 -1.53 29.37 42.47
CA GLN A 440 -1.81 28.90 43.85
C GLN A 440 -0.54 28.59 44.63
N ASP A 441 0.45 27.93 44.02
CA ASP A 441 1.72 27.60 44.67
C ASP A 441 2.55 28.86 44.97
N GLN A 442 2.57 29.84 44.05
CA GLN A 442 3.20 31.14 44.30
C GLN A 442 2.52 31.88 45.46
N GLN A 443 1.18 31.89 45.51
CA GLN A 443 0.43 32.48 46.61
C GLN A 443 0.74 31.77 47.94
N ARG A 444 0.73 30.43 47.97
CA ARG A 444 1.10 29.64 49.17
C ARG A 444 2.51 29.95 49.66
N THR A 445 3.47 30.05 48.74
CA THR A 445 4.87 30.36 49.08
C THR A 445 5.01 31.78 49.62
N GLN A 446 4.27 32.75 49.07
CA GLN A 446 4.23 34.12 49.59
C GLN A 446 3.54 34.21 50.97
N THR A 447 2.45 33.47 51.21
CA THR A 447 1.79 33.44 52.52
C THR A 447 2.67 32.79 53.60
N GLN A 448 3.40 31.72 53.24
CA GLN A 448 4.37 31.09 54.15
C GLN A 448 5.60 31.97 54.42
N ALA A 449 6.06 32.75 53.45
CA ALA A 449 7.15 33.70 53.63
C ALA A 449 6.76 34.95 54.44
N GLN A 450 5.46 35.31 54.48
CA GLN A 450 4.93 36.45 55.24
C GLN A 450 4.52 36.09 56.68
N THR A 451 4.71 34.84 57.11
CA THR A 451 4.50 34.44 58.51
C THR A 451 5.86 34.31 59.21
N PRO A 452 6.47 35.40 59.71
CA PRO A 452 7.63 35.27 60.58
C PRO A 452 7.21 34.54 61.85
N GLY A 453 8.05 33.59 62.29
CA GLY A 453 7.80 32.83 63.51
C GLY A 453 7.64 33.73 64.73
N ARG A 454 6.56 33.48 65.47
CA ARG A 454 6.15 34.02 66.77
C ARG A 454 5.53 35.42 66.79
#